data_AF-A0A950XUP1-F1
#
_entry.id   AF-A0A950XUP1-F1
#
_cell.length_a   1.000
_cell.length_b   1.000
_cell.length_c   1.000
_cell.angle_alpha   90.00
_cell.angle_beta   90.00
_cell.angle_gamma   90.00
#
_symmetry.space_group_name_H-M   'P 1'
#
loop_
_entity.id
_entity.type
_entity.pdbx_description
1 polymer ?
#
loop_
_entity_poly.entity_id
_entity_poly.type
_entity_poly.pdbx_seq_one_letter_code
_entity_poly.pdbx_strand_id
1 'polypeptide(L)' 'MANKPPYSQGAQVEHPKFGLGSVLSCTDDYIVIKFDDHGEKKFVLAIVLPNLKKSDRQPPAEKRRSSKKKTAPALA' A
#
# COMPACT_ATOMS: atom_id res chain seq x y z
N MET A 1 10.25 6.15 -19.96
CA MET A 1 9.48 5.03 -19.39
C MET A 1 8.92 5.52 -18.06
N ALA A 2 7.60 5.52 -17.87
CA ALA A 2 7.03 5.89 -16.58
C ALA A 2 7.31 4.74 -15.60
N ASN A 3 8.43 4.81 -14.89
CA ASN A 3 8.72 3.90 -13.77
C ASN A 3 7.62 4.13 -12.74
N LYS A 4 6.55 3.33 -12.82
CA LYS A 4 5.56 3.28 -11.75
C LYS A 4 6.28 2.69 -10.55
N PRO A 5 6.34 3.39 -9.41
CA PRO A 5 6.91 2.82 -8.20
C PRO A 5 6.18 1.50 -7.90
N PRO A 6 6.89 0.42 -7.53
CA PRO A 6 6.29 -0.91 -7.39
C PRO A 6 5.20 -0.96 -6.31
N TYR A 7 5.25 0.00 -5.39
CA TYR A 7 4.24 0.25 -4.37
C TYR A 7 3.84 1.73 -4.37
N SER A 8 2.54 1.99 -4.24
CA SER A 8 2.02 3.33 -4.01
C SER A 8 2.26 3.76 -2.56
N GLN A 9 2.44 5.06 -2.34
CA GLN A 9 2.35 5.62 -0.99
C GLN A 9 0.98 5.29 -0.36
N GLY A 10 0.99 4.86 0.90
CA GLY A 10 -0.17 4.36 1.63
C GLY A 10 -0.51 2.88 1.36
N ALA A 11 0.21 2.20 0.47
CA ALA A 11 -0.03 0.77 0.23
C ALA A 11 0.30 -0.06 1.49
N GLN A 12 -0.54 -1.07 1.75
CA GLN A 12 -0.28 -2.06 2.79
C GLN A 12 0.66 -3.15 2.25
N VAL A 13 1.71 -3.40 3.02
CA VAL A 13 2.75 -4.36 2.68
C VAL A 13 3.07 -5.22 3.89
N GLU A 14 3.48 -6.45 3.66
CA GLU A 14 3.94 -7.35 4.71
C GLU A 14 5.39 -7.71 4.46
N HIS A 15 6.20 -7.63 5.52
CA HIS A 15 7.57 -8.07 5.53
C HIS A 15 7.71 -9.27 6.48
N PRO A 16 8.36 -10.38 6.08
CA PRO A 16 8.42 -11.61 6.88
C PRO A 16 9.09 -11.40 8.25
N LYS A 17 10.01 -10.43 8.36
CA LYS A 17 10.70 -10.10 9.61
C LYS A 17 9.99 -9.05 10.48
N PHE A 18 9.19 -8.17 9.88
CA PHE A 18 8.64 -6.99 10.57
C PHE A 18 7.11 -6.95 10.58
N GLY A 19 6.47 -7.94 9.96
CA GLY A 19 5.01 -8.02 9.85
C GLY A 19 4.42 -6.99 8.88
N LEU A 20 3.20 -6.58 9.20
CA LEU A 20 2.41 -5.64 8.41
C LEU A 20 2.93 -4.21 8.58
N GLY A 21 2.90 -3.45 7.48
CA GLY A 21 3.28 -2.06 7.46
C GLY A 21 2.68 -1.29 6.30
N SER A 22 2.79 0.03 6.40
CA SER A 22 2.25 0.99 5.47
C SER A 22 3.39 1.69 4.74
N VAL A 23 3.37 1.73 3.41
CA VAL A 23 4.36 2.48 2.63
C VAL A 23 4.18 3.97 2.88
N LEU A 24 5.15 4.61 3.53
CA LEU A 24 5.17 6.06 3.72
C LEU A 24 5.72 6.79 2.51
N SER A 25 6.76 6.23 1.88
CA SER A 25 7.37 6.80 0.69
C SER A 25 8.02 5.70 -0.13
N CYS A 26 7.95 5.82 -1.46
CA CYS A 26 8.51 4.85 -2.40
C CYS A 26 9.20 5.60 -3.53
N THR A 27 10.51 5.40 -3.63
CA THR A 27 11.39 5.96 -4.67
C THR A 27 12.04 4.80 -5.45
N ASP A 28 12.72 5.08 -6.56
CA ASP A 28 13.38 4.05 -7.37
C ASP A 28 14.48 3.29 -6.60
N ASP A 29 15.16 3.93 -5.64
CA ASP A 29 16.23 3.31 -4.87
C ASP A 29 15.81 2.86 -3.47
N TYR A 30 14.88 3.57 -2.83
CA TYR A 30 14.50 3.35 -1.43
C TYR A 30 12.99 3.35 -1.21
N ILE A 31 12.57 2.58 -0.22
CA ILE A 31 11.20 2.57 0.29
C ILE A 31 11.21 2.75 1.79
N VAL A 32 10.31 3.60 2.28
CA VAL A 32 10.08 3.85 3.71
C VAL A 32 8.74 3.23 4.06
N ILE A 33 8.76 2.31 5.02
CA ILE A 33 7.58 1.55 5.47
C ILE A 33 7.44 1.76 6.97
N LYS A 34 6.25 2.14 7.41
CA LYS A 34 5.88 2.17 8.82
C LYS A 34 5.22 0.85 9.19
N PHE A 35 5.96 -0.01 9.87
CA PHE A 35 5.43 -1.25 10.43
C PHE A 35 4.66 -0.95 11.72
N ASP A 36 3.58 -1.69 11.95
CA ASP A 36 2.76 -1.52 13.15
C ASP A 36 3.55 -1.88 14.43
N ASP A 37 4.34 -2.95 14.38
CA ASP A 37 5.07 -3.47 15.54
C ASP A 37 6.47 -2.85 15.71
N HIS A 38 7.10 -2.44 14.59
CA HIS A 38 8.49 -1.99 14.56
C HIS A 38 8.70 -0.52 14.20
N GLY A 39 7.63 0.22 13.91
CA GLY A 39 7.71 1.63 13.50
C GLY A 39 8.28 1.83 12.09
N GLU A 40 8.81 3.02 11.83
CA GLU A 40 9.35 3.41 10.52
C GLU A 40 10.70 2.71 10.24
N LYS A 41 10.80 2.12 9.06
CA LYS A 41 12.06 1.58 8.53
C LYS A 41 12.24 1.94 7.07
N LYS A 42 13.48 2.31 6.73
CA LYS A 42 13.92 2.59 5.37
C LYS A 42 14.69 1.39 4.83
N PHE A 43 14.34 0.95 3.63
CA PHE A 43 15.00 -0.15 2.93
C PHE A 43 15.41 0.28 1.53
N VAL A 44 16.40 -0.41 0.99
CA VAL A 44 16.74 -0.36 -0.43
C VAL A 44 15.69 -1.14 -1.19
N LEU A 45 15.03 -0.50 -2.16
CA LEU A 45 13.93 -1.05 -2.93
C LEU A 45 14.30 -2.39 -3.58
N ALA A 46 15.47 -2.45 -4.23
CA ALA A 46 15.96 -3.65 -4.93
C ALA A 46 16.16 -4.86 -4.01
N ILE A 47 16.46 -4.64 -2.73
CA ILE A 47 16.72 -5.70 -1.74
C ILE A 47 15.42 -6.14 -1.07
N VAL A 48 14.54 -5.19 -0.76
CA VAL A 48 13.31 -5.48 -0.03
C VAL A 48 12.18 -5.98 -0.94
N LEU A 49 12.17 -5.61 -2.23
CA LEU A 49 11.19 -6.06 -3.23
C LEU A 49 10.88 -7.57 -3.18
N PRO A 50 11.86 -8.49 -3.20
CA PRO A 50 11.59 -9.93 -3.11
C PRO A 50 11.07 -10.36 -1.73
N ASN A 51 11.31 -9.57 -0.69
CA ASN A 51 10.88 -9.82 0.69
C ASN A 51 9.55 -9.12 1.03
N LEU A 52 9.02 -8.27 0.14
CA LEU A 52 7.86 -7.43 0.43
C LEU A 52 6.61 -7.96 -0.27
N LYS A 53 5.67 -8.52 0.50
CA LYS A 53 4.39 -9.01 -0.02
C LYS A 53 3.36 -7.87 -0.05
N LYS A 54 2.54 -7.83 -1.11
CA LYS A 54 1.36 -6.96 -1.16
C LYS A 54 0.29 -7.57 -0.26
N SER A 55 -0.03 -6.89 0.83
CA SER A 55 -1.10 -7.35 1.72
C SER A 55 -2.46 -6.93 1.17
N ASP A 56 -3.37 -7.89 1.04
CA ASP A 56 -4.77 -7.68 0.67
C ASP A 56 -5.63 -7.18 1.85
N ARG A 57 -5.01 -6.73 2.95
CA ARG A 57 -5.69 -5.84 3.89
C ARG A 57 -6.05 -4.59 3.07
N GLN A 58 -7.28 -4.60 2.57
CA GLN A 58 -7.92 -3.47 1.92
C GLN A 58 -7.51 -2.24 2.75
N PRO A 59 -6.91 -1.19 2.15
CA PRO A 59 -6.67 0.03 2.91
C PRO A 59 -7.99 0.33 3.62
N PRO A 60 -8.01 0.53 4.96
CA PRO A 60 -9.20 0.99 5.63
C PRO A 60 -9.70 2.14 4.78
N ALA A 61 -10.95 2.00 4.34
CA ALA A 61 -11.51 2.71 3.20
C ALA A 61 -11.68 4.21 3.50
N GLU A 62 -10.64 4.90 3.93
CA GLU A 62 -10.63 6.33 4.07
C GLU A 62 -10.39 6.89 2.68
N LYS A 63 -11.53 7.21 2.04
CA LYS A 63 -11.66 7.98 0.79
C LYS A 63 -11.52 7.21 -0.53
N ARG A 64 -11.99 5.96 -0.62
CA ARG A 64 -12.79 5.62 -1.80
C ARG A 64 -14.19 6.19 -1.59
N ARG A 65 -14.34 7.50 -1.86
CA ARG A 65 -15.66 8.09 -2.10
C ARG A 65 -16.20 7.44 -3.36
N SER A 66 -16.84 6.30 -3.14
CA SER A 66 -18.00 5.78 -3.85
C SER A 66 -18.21 6.36 -5.25
N SER A 67 -17.34 6.04 -6.20
CA SER A 67 -17.80 5.84 -7.58
C SER A 67 -18.55 4.52 -7.61
N LYS A 68 -19.74 4.51 -6.99
CA LYS A 68 -20.69 3.42 -7.11
C LYS A 68 -21.89 4.00 -7.82
N LYS A 69 -21.83 3.89 -9.15
CA LYS A 69 -22.99 3.86 -10.04
C LYS A 69 -24.08 3.04 -9.32
N LYS A 70 -25.18 3.69 -8.92
CA LYS A 70 -26.44 3.02 -8.58
C LYS A 70 -27.49 3.54 -9.56
N THR A 71 -27.81 2.67 -10.50
CA THR A 71 -29.02 2.65 -11.30
C THR A 71 -30.26 2.69 -10.38
N ALA A 72 -31.24 3.53 -10.76
CA ALA A 72 -32.68 3.57 -10.46
C ALA A 72 -33.25 3.07 -9.11
N PRO A 73 -34.28 3.76 -8.59
CA PRO A 73 -35.46 3.12 -8.05
C PRO A 73 -36.66 3.27 -9.00
N ALA A 74 -37.42 2.20 -9.09
CA ALA A 74 -38.70 2.08 -9.77
C ALA A 74 -39.86 2.63 -8.91
N LEU A 75 -40.96 3.00 -9.58
CA LEU A 75 -42.37 2.97 -9.16
C LEU A 75 -42.74 3.50 -7.75
N ALA A 76 -43.47 4.62 -7.77
CA ALA A 76 -44.72 4.83 -7.03
C ALA A 76 -45.64 5.70 -7.89
#